data_AF-A0A6L4YFQ2-F1
#
_entry.id   AF-A0A6L4YFQ2-F1
#
_cell.length_a   1.000
_cell.length_b   1.000
_cell.length_c   1.000
_cell.angle_alpha   90.00
_cell.angle_beta   90.00
_cell.angle_gamma   90.00
#
_symmetry.space_group_name_H-M   'P 1'
#
loop_
_entity.id
_entity.type
_entity.pdbx_description
1 polymer ?
#
loop_
_entity_poly.entity_id
_entity_poly.type
_entity_poly.pdbx_seq_one_letter_code
_entity_poly.pdbx_strand_id
1 'polypeptide(L)'
;MKAKSLFLMAAFISCTALAEDHRQFAPLPPAAQESLREEMLGNLLALNEILTLMAAGKVKEAGQLAEKALGQSAQGKHRDKPLDARPGPHMPPAMHGIGIDGHVAASQFAKAASSGDRKKALALLPKLTEGCVSCHYSYRTR
;
A
#
# COMPACT_ATOMS: atom_id res chain seq x y z
N MET A 1 -1.03 -66.13 27.77
CA MET A 1 -1.99 -65.36 26.94
C MET A 1 -1.38 -64.00 26.64
N LYS A 2 -1.60 -63.54 25.41
CA LYS A 2 -0.87 -62.50 24.65
C LYS A 2 -0.84 -61.11 25.32
N ALA A 3 0.32 -60.47 25.22
CA ALA A 3 0.54 -59.05 25.46
C ALA A 3 -0.40 -58.19 24.60
N LYS A 4 -0.95 -57.12 25.18
CA LYS A 4 -1.45 -55.98 24.41
C LYS A 4 -0.98 -54.69 25.08
N SER A 5 0.19 -54.26 24.62
CA SER A 5 0.62 -52.87 24.66
C SER A 5 -0.49 -52.00 24.06
N LEU A 6 -1.05 -51.08 24.84
CA LEU A 6 -1.92 -50.03 24.32
C LEU A 6 -1.19 -48.70 24.51
N PHE A 7 -0.24 -48.48 23.61
CA PHE A 7 0.11 -47.13 23.16
C PHE A 7 -1.17 -46.50 22.59
N LEU A 8 -1.57 -45.30 23.04
CA LEU A 8 -2.29 -44.38 22.15
C LEU A 8 -2.16 -42.92 22.64
N MET A 9 -1.28 -42.22 21.94
CA MET A 9 -1.39 -40.82 21.50
C MET A 9 -1.89 -39.78 22.52
N ALA A 10 -0.94 -39.13 23.19
CA ALA A 10 -1.09 -37.73 23.55
C ALA A 10 -1.18 -36.91 22.25
N ALA A 11 -2.40 -36.53 21.87
CA ALA A 11 -2.64 -35.58 20.80
C ALA A 11 -2.09 -34.23 21.26
N PHE A 12 -0.91 -33.85 20.76
CA PHE A 12 -0.44 -32.47 20.81
C PHE A 12 -1.40 -31.64 19.96
N ILE A 13 -2.42 -31.06 20.59
CA ILE A 13 -3.16 -29.94 20.04
C ILE A 13 -2.15 -28.80 19.96
N SER A 14 -1.50 -28.68 18.80
CA SER A 14 -0.77 -27.49 18.43
C SER A 14 -1.80 -26.37 18.35
N CYS A 15 -2.03 -25.67 19.46
CA CYS A 15 -2.72 -24.41 19.48
C CYS A 15 -1.83 -23.47 18.67
N THR A 16 -2.13 -23.31 17.38
CA THR A 16 -1.56 -22.23 16.59
C THR A 16 -2.07 -20.96 17.25
N ALA A 17 -1.25 -20.33 18.08
CA ALA A 17 -1.50 -18.97 18.53
C ALA A 17 -1.53 -18.11 17.25
N LEU A 18 -2.73 -17.87 16.72
CA LEU A 18 -2.93 -16.82 15.74
C LEU A 18 -2.58 -15.54 16.48
N ALA A 19 -1.42 -14.96 16.14
CA ALA A 19 -1.05 -13.65 16.66
C ALA A 19 -2.21 -12.70 16.34
N GLU A 20 -2.77 -12.06 17.38
CA GLU A 20 -3.84 -11.10 17.19
C GLU A 20 -3.34 -9.95 16.31
N ASP A 21 -4.08 -9.66 15.24
CA ASP A 21 -3.81 -8.50 14.40
C ASP A 21 -4.40 -7.26 15.06
N HIS A 22 -3.56 -6.53 15.78
CA HIS A 22 -3.93 -5.31 16.51
C HIS A 22 -4.18 -4.09 15.61
N ARG A 23 -4.06 -4.22 14.29
CA ARG A 23 -4.35 -3.12 13.36
C ARG A 23 -5.84 -2.76 13.37
N GLN A 24 -6.12 -1.48 13.20
CA GLN A 24 -7.49 -0.99 13.13
C GLN A 24 -8.19 -1.56 11.89
N PHE A 25 -9.36 -2.17 12.09
CA PHE A 25 -10.19 -2.61 10.98
C PHE A 25 -10.85 -1.40 10.29
N ALA A 26 -10.63 -1.28 8.98
CA ALA A 26 -11.34 -0.33 8.12
C ALA A 26 -12.54 -1.04 7.48
N PRO A 27 -13.79 -0.71 7.84
CA PRO A 27 -15.00 -1.42 7.42
C PRO A 27 -15.44 -1.03 5.99
N LEU A 28 -14.55 -1.24 5.02
CA LEU A 28 -14.81 -0.94 3.61
C LEU A 28 -15.84 -1.93 3.03
N PRO A 29 -16.85 -1.47 2.27
CA PRO A 29 -17.70 -2.35 1.47
C PRO A 29 -16.87 -3.22 0.51
N PRO A 30 -17.32 -4.44 0.14
CA PRO A 30 -16.54 -5.34 -0.71
C PRO A 30 -16.06 -4.71 -2.04
N ALA A 31 -16.90 -3.92 -2.71
CA ALA A 31 -16.55 -3.24 -3.96
C ALA A 31 -15.45 -2.16 -3.78
N ALA A 32 -15.48 -1.45 -2.65
CA ALA A 32 -14.44 -0.50 -2.26
C ALA A 32 -13.13 -1.20 -1.87
N GLN A 33 -13.18 -2.35 -1.20
CA GLN A 33 -11.99 -3.16 -0.92
C GLN A 33 -11.29 -3.60 -2.21
N GLU A 34 -12.05 -4.04 -3.21
CA GLU A 34 -11.50 -4.48 -4.48
C GLU A 34 -10.88 -3.32 -5.25
N SER A 35 -11.57 -2.17 -5.32
CA SER A 35 -11.01 -0.97 -5.96
C SER A 35 -9.74 -0.50 -5.27
N LEU A 36 -9.69 -0.50 -3.93
CA LEU A 36 -8.49 -0.17 -3.18
C LEU A 36 -7.35 -1.15 -3.47
N ARG A 37 -7.65 -2.45 -3.53
CA ARG A 37 -6.65 -3.48 -3.86
C ARG A 37 -6.06 -3.27 -5.26
N GLU A 38 -6.91 -3.03 -6.24
CA GLU A 38 -6.49 -2.73 -7.61
C GLU A 38 -5.59 -1.49 -7.66
N GLU A 39 -5.98 -0.42 -6.95
CA GLU A 39 -5.19 0.80 -6.83
C GLU A 39 -3.82 0.54 -6.18
N MET A 40 -3.76 -0.18 -5.07
CA MET A 40 -2.51 -0.53 -4.39
C MET A 40 -1.57 -1.36 -5.27
N LEU A 41 -2.09 -2.31 -6.05
CA LEU A 41 -1.29 -3.10 -6.99
C LEU A 41 -0.72 -2.22 -8.12
N GLY A 42 -1.54 -1.31 -8.66
CA GLY A 42 -1.09 -0.32 -9.62
C GLY A 42 -0.01 0.61 -9.06
N ASN A 43 -0.16 1.03 -7.81
CA ASN A 43 0.80 1.89 -7.13
C ASN A 43 2.14 1.19 -6.91
N LEU A 44 2.12 -0.11 -6.54
CA LEU A 44 3.33 -0.93 -6.42
C LEU A 44 4.07 -1.08 -7.75
N LEU A 45 3.34 -1.29 -8.85
CA LEU A 45 3.92 -1.35 -10.19
C LEU A 45 4.62 -0.03 -10.54
N ALA A 46 3.92 1.10 -10.35
CA ALA A 46 4.47 2.42 -10.63
C ALA A 46 5.71 2.72 -9.77
N LEU A 47 5.69 2.36 -8.48
CA LEU A 47 6.84 2.50 -7.58
C LEU A 47 8.05 1.73 -8.11
N ASN A 48 7.88 0.47 -8.49
CA ASN A 48 8.97 -0.34 -9.03
C ASN A 48 9.59 0.28 -10.30
N GLU A 49 8.75 0.82 -11.18
CA GLU A 49 9.21 1.48 -12.41
C GLU A 49 9.93 2.81 -12.10
N ILE A 50 9.45 3.61 -11.15
CA ILE A 50 10.13 4.82 -10.65
C ILE A 50 11.52 4.46 -10.10
N LEU A 51 11.62 3.40 -9.29
CA LEU A 51 12.90 2.93 -8.75
C LEU A 51 13.85 2.49 -9.87
N THR A 52 13.34 1.79 -10.88
CA THR A 52 14.11 1.35 -12.05
C THR A 52 14.65 2.55 -12.84
N LEU A 53 13.83 3.58 -13.07
CA LEU A 53 14.23 4.81 -13.75
C LEU A 53 15.28 5.58 -12.94
N MET A 54 15.10 5.69 -11.62
CA MET A 54 16.08 6.31 -10.72
C MET A 54 17.42 5.58 -10.71
N ALA A 55 17.40 4.24 -10.73
CA ALA A 55 18.61 3.42 -10.81
C ALA A 55 19.35 3.64 -12.15
N ALA A 56 18.61 3.78 -13.25
CA ALA A 56 19.15 4.07 -14.57
C ALA A 56 19.59 5.54 -14.78
N GLY A 57 19.44 6.41 -13.78
CA GLY A 57 19.76 7.84 -13.88
C GLY A 57 18.75 8.66 -14.69
N LYS A 58 17.61 8.07 -15.07
CA LYS A 58 16.49 8.71 -15.78
C LYS A 58 15.59 9.48 -14.81
N VAL A 59 16.18 10.48 -14.14
CA VAL A 59 15.57 11.18 -13.02
C VAL A 59 14.31 11.94 -13.45
N LYS A 60 14.34 12.62 -14.60
CA LYS A 60 13.19 13.42 -15.06
C LYS A 60 12.00 12.52 -15.41
N GLU A 61 12.28 11.40 -16.07
CA GLU A 61 11.29 10.39 -16.43
C GLU A 61 10.68 9.74 -15.18
N ALA A 62 11.50 9.45 -14.16
CA ALA A 62 11.02 8.97 -12.87
C ALA A 62 10.03 9.96 -12.23
N GLY A 63 10.34 11.26 -12.29
CA GLY A 63 9.45 12.32 -11.82
C GLY A 63 8.13 12.41 -12.59
N GLN A 64 8.19 12.33 -13.92
CA GLN A 64 6.99 12.34 -14.77
C GLN A 64 6.07 11.15 -14.48
N LEU A 65 6.66 9.96 -14.32
CA LEU A 65 5.89 8.77 -13.97
C LEU A 65 5.27 8.89 -12.57
N ALA A 66 6.03 9.38 -11.59
CA ALA A 66 5.53 9.59 -10.23
C ALA A 66 4.33 10.53 -10.21
N GLU A 67 4.38 11.67 -10.92
CA GLU A 67 3.24 12.59 -10.98
C GLU A 67 2.02 11.94 -11.65
N LYS A 68 2.24 11.29 -12.81
CA LYS A 68 1.16 10.71 -13.60
C LYS A 68 0.45 9.55 -12.88
N ALA A 69 1.21 8.70 -12.19
CA ALA A 69 0.69 7.46 -11.63
C ALA A 69 0.32 7.56 -10.15
N LEU A 70 1.06 8.37 -9.38
CA LEU A 70 0.95 8.45 -7.93
C LEU A 70 0.64 9.86 -7.42
N GLY A 71 0.94 10.90 -8.20
CA GLY A 71 0.82 12.30 -7.79
C GLY A 71 -0.62 12.78 -7.61
N GLN A 72 -0.76 14.06 -7.27
CA GLN A 72 -2.06 14.73 -7.14
C GLN A 72 -2.86 14.69 -8.45
N SER A 73 -2.20 14.64 -9.61
CA SER A 73 -2.88 14.45 -10.91
C SER A 73 -3.60 13.10 -11.03
N ALA A 74 -3.16 12.08 -10.29
CA ALA A 74 -3.80 10.76 -10.25
C ALA A 74 -4.90 10.66 -9.16
N GLN A 75 -5.00 11.66 -8.28
CA GLN A 75 -5.93 11.62 -7.15
C GLN A 75 -7.39 11.62 -7.63
N GLY A 76 -8.21 10.75 -7.03
CA GLY A 76 -9.62 10.63 -7.39
C GLY A 76 -9.89 9.76 -8.60
N LYS A 77 -8.97 8.84 -8.93
CA LYS A 77 -9.11 7.81 -9.99
C LYS A 77 -10.43 7.02 -9.95
N HIS A 78 -11.10 6.95 -8.81
CA HIS A 78 -12.35 6.22 -8.63
C HIS A 78 -13.60 7.11 -8.54
N ARG A 79 -13.51 8.42 -8.85
CA ARG A 79 -14.63 9.37 -8.73
C ARG A 79 -15.82 9.04 -9.64
N ASP A 80 -15.60 8.30 -10.71
CA ASP A 80 -16.59 7.84 -11.68
C ASP A 80 -17.29 6.53 -11.26
N LYS A 81 -16.70 5.73 -10.37
CA LYS A 81 -17.31 4.50 -9.85
C LYS A 81 -18.58 4.80 -9.00
N PRO A 82 -19.51 3.85 -8.83
CA PRO A 82 -20.58 3.93 -7.84
C PRO A 82 -20.06 4.17 -6.40
N LEU A 83 -20.83 4.83 -5.53
CA LEU A 83 -20.37 5.30 -4.21
C LEU A 83 -19.83 4.17 -3.32
N ASP A 84 -20.47 2.99 -3.35
CA ASP A 84 -20.06 1.79 -2.61
C ASP A 84 -18.74 1.19 -3.09
N ALA A 85 -18.34 1.47 -4.33
CA ALA A 85 -17.07 1.06 -4.91
C ALA A 85 -15.94 2.10 -4.73
N ARG A 86 -16.23 3.31 -4.23
CA ARG A 86 -15.21 4.36 -3.99
C ARG A 86 -14.54 4.10 -2.64
N PRO A 87 -13.22 3.86 -2.56
CA PRO A 87 -12.58 3.58 -1.27
C PRO A 87 -12.64 4.77 -0.29
N GLY A 88 -12.32 5.97 -0.77
CA GLY A 88 -12.14 7.15 0.07
C GLY A 88 -13.29 7.46 1.05
N PRO A 89 -14.56 7.53 0.59
CA PRO A 89 -15.70 7.81 1.47
C PRO A 89 -15.92 6.82 2.62
N HIS A 90 -15.40 5.59 2.52
CA HIS A 90 -15.58 4.54 3.53
C HIS A 90 -14.37 4.35 4.45
N MET A 91 -13.26 5.04 4.17
CA MET A 91 -12.05 4.96 4.99
C MET A 91 -12.21 5.73 6.31
N PRO A 92 -11.63 5.24 7.43
CA PRO A 92 -11.41 6.08 8.60
C PRO A 92 -10.69 7.39 8.22
N PRO A 93 -11.03 8.54 8.84
CA PRO A 93 -10.46 9.84 8.43
C PRO A 93 -8.92 9.87 8.37
N ALA A 94 -8.26 9.24 9.36
CA ALA A 94 -6.79 9.15 9.38
C ALA A 94 -6.23 8.27 8.25
N MET A 95 -6.90 7.16 7.91
CA MET A 95 -6.54 6.32 6.76
C MET A 95 -6.70 7.09 5.44
N HIS A 96 -7.78 7.85 5.29
CA HIS A 96 -8.00 8.67 4.11
C HIS A 96 -6.92 9.76 3.96
N GLY A 97 -6.54 10.39 5.08
CA GLY A 97 -5.45 11.36 5.13
C GLY A 97 -4.13 10.78 4.61
N ILE A 98 -3.76 9.57 5.03
CA ILE A 98 -2.55 8.88 4.54
C ILE A 98 -2.56 8.74 3.01
N GLY A 99 -3.71 8.41 2.40
CA GLY A 99 -3.84 8.33 0.95
C GLY A 99 -3.62 9.68 0.25
N ILE A 100 -4.21 10.75 0.80
CA ILE A 100 -4.03 12.12 0.28
C ILE A 100 -2.56 12.56 0.39
N ASP A 101 -1.94 12.33 1.55
CA ASP A 101 -0.54 12.68 1.79
C ASP A 101 0.42 11.92 0.86
N GLY A 102 0.08 10.67 0.51
CA GLY A 102 0.80 9.90 -0.50
C GLY A 102 0.82 10.58 -1.88
N HIS A 103 -0.33 11.10 -2.33
CA HIS A 103 -0.41 11.86 -3.58
C HIS A 103 0.43 13.14 -3.54
N VAL A 104 0.38 13.87 -2.42
CA VAL A 104 1.20 15.08 -2.22
C VAL A 104 2.69 14.75 -2.25
N ALA A 105 3.11 13.69 -1.57
CA ALA A 105 4.50 13.23 -1.53
C ALA A 105 5.02 12.86 -2.94
N ALA A 106 4.21 12.16 -3.73
CA ALA A 106 4.57 11.82 -5.11
C ALA A 106 4.74 13.07 -5.99
N SER A 107 3.87 14.07 -5.86
CA SER A 107 4.02 15.35 -6.58
C SER A 107 5.24 16.15 -6.12
N GLN A 108 5.59 16.12 -4.83
CA GLN A 108 6.82 16.73 -4.32
C GLN A 108 8.07 16.05 -4.89
N PHE A 109 8.09 14.71 -4.93
CA PHE A 109 9.15 13.95 -5.59
C PHE A 109 9.25 14.33 -7.08
N ALA A 110 8.13 14.35 -7.80
CA ALA A 110 8.08 14.70 -9.21
C ALA A 110 8.65 16.10 -9.49
N LYS A 111 8.28 17.08 -8.64
CA LYS A 111 8.82 18.44 -8.72
C LYS A 111 10.33 18.48 -8.51
N ALA A 112 10.87 17.76 -7.53
CA ALA A 112 12.32 17.69 -7.31
C ALA A 112 13.04 17.05 -8.50
N ALA A 113 12.47 15.94 -9.00
CA ALA A 113 12.98 15.17 -10.12
C ALA A 113 12.95 15.93 -11.46
N SER A 114 12.04 16.90 -11.65
CA SER A 114 11.90 17.70 -12.88
C SER A 114 13.19 18.42 -13.30
N SER A 115 14.02 18.80 -12.32
CA SER A 115 15.32 19.45 -12.54
C SER A 115 16.39 18.50 -13.08
N GLY A 116 16.20 17.18 -12.95
CA GLY A 116 17.23 16.17 -13.20
C GLY A 116 18.24 16.02 -12.05
N ASP A 117 18.10 16.76 -10.96
CA ASP A 117 18.96 16.65 -9.78
C ASP A 117 18.69 15.33 -9.04
N ARG A 118 19.55 14.34 -9.32
CA ARG A 118 19.46 13.00 -8.72
C ARG A 118 19.54 13.05 -7.19
N LYS A 119 20.36 13.93 -6.60
CA LYS A 119 20.51 13.98 -5.13
C LYS A 119 19.23 14.48 -4.48
N LYS A 120 18.61 15.52 -5.04
CA LYS A 120 17.31 16.03 -4.56
C LYS A 120 16.20 15.00 -4.69
N ALA A 121 16.11 14.32 -5.84
CA ALA A 121 15.12 13.27 -6.04
C ALA A 121 15.33 12.08 -5.09
N LEU A 122 16.57 11.62 -4.90
CA LEU A 122 16.90 10.53 -3.96
C LEU A 122 16.52 10.87 -2.52
N ALA A 123 16.70 12.12 -2.09
CA ALA A 123 16.31 12.56 -0.75
C ALA A 123 14.80 12.44 -0.47
N LEU A 124 13.97 12.44 -1.53
CA LEU A 124 12.51 12.29 -1.43
C LEU A 124 12.02 10.88 -1.76
N LEU A 125 12.89 9.97 -2.19
CA LEU A 125 12.50 8.61 -2.56
C LEU A 125 11.79 7.84 -1.42
N PRO A 126 12.21 7.94 -0.14
CA PRO A 126 11.48 7.32 0.96
C PRO A 126 10.04 7.84 1.13
N LYS A 127 9.76 9.08 0.74
CA LYS A 127 8.41 9.66 0.83
C LYS A 127 7.39 8.93 -0.04
N LEU A 128 7.85 8.24 -1.10
CA LEU A 128 6.97 7.45 -1.97
C LEU A 128 6.41 6.19 -1.31
N THR A 129 7.03 5.70 -0.22
CA THR A 129 6.60 4.48 0.47
C THR A 129 6.05 4.73 1.87
N GLU A 130 6.20 5.93 2.42
CA GLU A 130 5.70 6.28 3.76
C GLU A 130 4.20 5.98 3.93
N GLY A 131 3.38 6.32 2.93
CA GLY A 131 1.95 6.01 2.96
C GLY A 131 1.65 4.51 2.97
N CYS A 132 2.42 3.71 2.20
CA CYS A 132 2.30 2.25 2.19
C CYS A 132 2.62 1.67 3.58
N VAL A 133 3.72 2.11 4.19
CA VAL A 133 4.15 1.65 5.52
C VAL A 133 3.14 2.05 6.58
N SER A 134 2.74 3.33 6.61
CA SER A 134 1.79 3.85 7.59
C SER A 134 0.43 3.14 7.51
N CYS A 135 -0.10 2.96 6.28
CA CYS A 135 -1.37 2.28 6.07
C CYS A 135 -1.29 0.80 6.48
N HIS A 136 -0.28 0.06 6.01
CA HIS A 136 -0.16 -1.38 6.26
C HIS A 136 0.18 -1.72 7.72
N TYR A 137 0.84 -0.80 8.43
CA TYR A 137 1.15 -0.96 9.85
C TYR A 137 -0.03 -0.61 10.76
N SER A 138 -0.94 0.25 10.31
CA SER A 138 -2.04 0.77 11.14
C SER A 138 -3.38 0.11 10.86
N TYR A 139 -3.62 -0.34 9.63
CA TYR A 139 -4.94 -0.79 9.19
C TYR A 139 -4.94 -2.19 8.58
N ARG A 140 -6.07 -2.86 8.77
CA ARG A 140 -6.46 -4.04 8.00
C ARG A 140 -7.81 -3.79 7.33
N THR A 141 -7.96 -4.28 6.11
CA THR A 141 -9.19 -4.12 5.31
C THR A 141 -9.98 -5.43 5.22
N ARG A 142 -9.47 -6.50 5.83
CA ARG A 142 -10.05 -7.85 5.90
C ARG A 142 -9.81 -8.43 7.28
#